data_AF-U6CZZ0-F1
#
_entry.id   AF-U6CZZ0-F1
#
_cell.length_a   1.000
_cell.length_b   1.000
_cell.length_c   1.000
_cell.angle_alpha   90.00
_cell.angle_beta   90.00
_cell.angle_gamma   90.00
#
_symmetry.space_group_name_H-M   'P 1'
#
loop_
_entity.id
_entity.type
_entity.pdbx_description
1 polymer ?
#
loop_
_entity_poly.entity_id
_entity_poly.type
_entity_poly.pdbx_seq_one_letter_code
_entity_poly.pdbx_strand_id
1 'polypeptide(L)'
;FNVMVGTQLLYKFERPQYAEILLAHPDAPMSQVYGAPHLLRLFVRIGAMLAYTPLDEKSLALLLGYLHDFLKYLAKNAASLFTASDYKVASAEYHRKAL
;
A
#
# COMPACT_ATOMS: atom_id res chain seq x y z
N PHE A 1 6.50 1.18 -4.11
CA PHE A 1 5.79 0.78 -2.87
C PHE A 1 6.58 1.12 -1.61
N ASN A 2 7.79 0.57 -1.41
CA ASN A 2 8.58 0.73 -0.17
C ASN A 2 8.75 2.17 0.33
N VAL A 3 8.95 3.12 -0.58
CA VAL A 3 9.08 4.55 -0.24
C VAL A 3 7.74 5.21 0.12
N MET A 4 6.65 4.80 -0.52
CA MET A 4 5.36 5.48 -0.40
C MET A 4 4.54 5.02 0.81
N VAL A 5 4.76 3.80 1.31
CA VAL A 5 3.93 3.27 2.41
C VAL A 5 4.01 4.18 3.64
N GLY A 6 5.23 4.55 4.05
CA GLY A 6 5.47 5.36 5.23
C GLY A 6 5.02 6.81 5.10
N THR A 7 4.69 7.28 3.90
CA THR A 7 4.36 8.69 3.67
C THR A 7 2.90 8.87 3.27
N GLN A 8 2.41 8.11 2.30
CA GLN A 8 1.14 8.39 1.60
C GLN A 8 0.09 7.27 1.64
N LEU A 9 0.45 6.04 2.04
CA LEU A 9 -0.47 4.89 1.96
C LEU A 9 -1.11 4.48 3.30
N LEU A 10 -0.63 5.03 4.42
CA LEU A 10 -1.11 4.71 5.76
C LEU A 10 -2.08 5.78 6.29
N TYR A 11 -3.19 5.34 6.87
CA TYR A 11 -4.10 6.18 7.64
C TYR A 11 -3.47 6.60 8.97
N LYS A 12 -4.02 7.65 9.60
CA LYS A 12 -3.53 8.14 10.91
C LYS A 12 -3.47 7.02 11.95
N PHE A 13 -4.49 6.15 11.97
CA PHE A 13 -4.58 5.04 12.92
C PHE A 13 -3.52 3.96 12.73
N GLU A 14 -2.91 3.83 11.54
CA GLU A 14 -1.87 2.84 11.24
C GLU A 14 -0.45 3.33 11.56
N ARG A 15 -0.29 4.61 11.94
CA ARG A 15 1.01 5.24 12.19
C ARG A 15 1.76 4.63 13.39
N PRO A 16 1.13 4.34 14.53
CA PRO A 16 1.82 3.68 15.65
C PRO A 16 2.34 2.29 15.26
N GLN A 17 1.51 1.49 14.57
CA GLN A 17 1.93 0.17 14.08
C GLN A 17 3.13 0.26 13.13
N TYR A 18 3.14 1.23 12.21
CA TYR A 18 4.27 1.43 11.31
C TYR A 18 5.58 1.75 12.06
N ALA A 19 5.50 2.58 13.10
CA ALA A 19 6.67 2.89 13.94
C ALA A 19 7.18 1.64 14.67
N GLU A 20 6.28 0.82 15.22
CA GLU A 20 6.64 -0.45 15.87
C GLU A 20 7.30 -1.44 14.88
N ILE A 21 6.78 -1.53 13.65
CA ILE A 21 7.36 -2.37 12.58
C ILE A 21 8.78 -1.93 12.23
N LEU A 22 9.02 -0.62 12.07
CA LEU A 22 10.36 -0.09 11.76
C LEU A 22 11.38 -0.39 12.87
N LEU A 23 10.95 -0.36 14.14
CA LEU A 23 11.81 -0.69 15.27
C LEU A 23 12.08 -2.21 15.35
N ALA A 24 11.08 -3.04 15.07
CA ALA A 24 11.21 -4.49 15.12
C ALA A 24 11.99 -5.06 13.93
N HIS A 25 11.88 -4.43 12.76
CA HIS A 25 12.45 -4.91 11.50
C HIS A 25 13.09 -3.76 10.69
N PRO A 26 14.23 -3.21 11.17
CA PRO A 26 14.83 -2.01 10.58
C PRO A 26 15.28 -2.19 9.12
N ASP A 27 15.73 -3.40 8.77
CA ASP A 27 16.25 -3.70 7.44
C ASP A 27 15.21 -4.32 6.49
N ALA A 28 14.00 -4.60 6.99
CA ALA A 28 12.98 -5.26 6.19
C ALA A 28 12.32 -4.24 5.22
N PRO A 29 12.28 -4.50 3.91
CA PRO A 29 11.51 -3.68 2.99
C PRO A 29 10.02 -3.82 3.30
N MET A 30 9.31 -2.69 3.26
CA MET A 30 7.88 -2.67 3.59
C MET A 30 7.01 -3.55 2.69
N SER A 31 7.46 -3.87 1.48
CA SER A 31 6.82 -4.82 0.57
C SER A 31 6.81 -6.27 1.08
N GLN A 32 7.67 -6.62 2.04
CA GLN A 32 7.66 -7.92 2.70
C GLN A 32 6.72 -7.95 3.92
N VAL A 33 6.39 -6.78 4.48
CA VAL A 33 5.56 -6.67 5.68
C VAL A 33 4.09 -6.44 5.34
N TYR A 34 3.82 -5.54 4.38
CA TYR A 34 2.46 -5.17 4.00
C TYR A 34 1.92 -6.03 2.85
N GLY A 35 0.63 -6.34 2.92
CA GLY A 35 -0.07 -7.18 1.94
C GLY A 35 -0.82 -6.42 0.85
N ALA A 36 -1.73 -7.14 0.19
CA ALA A 36 -2.54 -6.65 -0.92
C ALA A 36 -3.35 -5.38 -0.61
N PRO A 37 -3.95 -5.18 0.59
CA PRO A 37 -4.72 -3.97 0.87
C PRO A 37 -3.91 -2.68 0.73
N HIS A 38 -2.70 -2.63 1.28
CA HIS A 38 -1.83 -1.45 1.16
C HIS A 38 -1.28 -1.29 -0.25
N LEU A 39 -1.00 -2.39 -0.94
CA LEU A 39 -0.61 -2.35 -2.34
C LEU A 39 -1.72 -1.73 -3.21
N LEU A 40 -2.98 -2.06 -2.98
CA LEU A 40 -4.10 -1.47 -3.73
C LEU A 40 -4.17 0.06 -3.52
N ARG A 41 -3.89 0.56 -2.31
CA ARG A 41 -3.85 2.01 -2.03
C ARG A 41 -2.77 2.74 -2.85
N LEU A 42 -1.69 2.06 -3.25
CA LEU A 42 -0.69 2.64 -4.14
C LEU A 42 -1.30 3.09 -5.46
N PHE A 43 -2.20 2.29 -6.06
CA PHE A 43 -2.82 2.60 -7.35
C PHE A 43 -3.72 3.85 -7.29
N VAL A 44 -4.26 4.18 -6.12
CA VAL A 44 -5.03 5.41 -5.91
C VAL A 44 -4.11 6.65 -5.91
N ARG A 45 -2.85 6.50 -5.48
CA ARG A 45 -1.88 7.61 -5.39
C ARG A 45 -0.95 7.71 -6.60
N ILE A 46 -0.71 6.61 -7.31
CA ILE A 46 0.29 6.53 -8.37
C ILE A 46 -0.04 7.46 -9.55
N GLY A 47 -1.31 7.70 -9.84
CA GLY A 47 -1.72 8.62 -10.92
C GLY A 47 -1.14 10.03 -10.75
N ALA A 48 -1.12 10.55 -9.51
CA ALA A 48 -0.50 11.84 -9.22
C ALA A 48 1.03 11.80 -9.38
N MET A 49 1.67 10.67 -9.05
CA MET A 49 3.12 10.51 -9.18
C MET A 49 3.57 10.41 -10.64
N LEU A 50 2.76 9.77 -11.49
CA LEU A 50 3.03 9.66 -12.93
C LEU A 50 3.06 11.03 -13.61
N ALA A 51 2.27 12.00 -13.13
CA ALA A 51 2.28 13.37 -13.65
C ALA A 51 3.63 14.09 -13.44
N TYR A 52 4.43 13.68 -12.43
CA TYR A 52 5.75 14.24 -12.15
C TYR A 52 6.89 13.40 -12.74
N THR A 53 6.59 12.31 -13.44
CA THR A 53 7.61 11.44 -14.04
C THR A 53 7.75 11.78 -15.53
N PRO A 54 8.95 12.12 -16.02
CA PRO A 54 9.16 12.44 -17.43
C PRO A 54 9.10 11.14 -18.27
N LEU A 55 7.90 10.78 -18.69
CA LEU A 55 7.62 9.66 -19.61
C LEU A 55 7.08 10.21 -20.93
N ASP A 56 7.53 9.65 -22.06
CA ASP A 56 6.88 9.90 -23.34
C ASP A 56 5.53 9.20 -23.42
N GLU A 57 4.68 9.64 -24.33
CA GLU A 57 3.30 9.14 -24.47
C GLU A 57 3.23 7.63 -24.70
N LYS A 58 4.18 7.04 -25.43
CA LYS A 58 4.17 5.60 -25.74
C LYS A 58 4.52 4.80 -24.49
N SER A 59 5.57 5.19 -23.77
CA SER A 59 5.93 4.56 -22.51
C SER A 59 4.86 4.74 -21.44
N LEU A 60 4.20 5.90 -21.37
CA LEU A 60 3.09 6.12 -20.46
C LEU A 60 1.89 5.21 -20.79
N ALA A 61 1.49 5.12 -22.06
CA ALA A 61 0.40 4.26 -22.49
C ALA A 61 0.69 2.78 -22.19
N LEU A 62 1.92 2.32 -22.43
CA LEU A 62 2.35 0.95 -22.13
C LEU A 62 2.31 0.68 -20.61
N LEU A 63 2.82 1.61 -19.80
CA LEU A 63 2.82 1.51 -18.35
C LEU A 63 1.38 1.44 -17.81
N LEU A 64 0.49 2.32 -18.29
CA LEU A 64 -0.92 2.30 -17.90
C LEU A 64 -1.60 0.98 -18.28
N GLY A 65 -1.25 0.39 -19.43
CA GLY A 65 -1.69 -0.95 -19.82
C GLY A 65 -1.34 -2.00 -18.77
N TYR A 66 -0.07 -2.08 -18.38
CA TYR A 66 0.39 -3.01 -17.34
C TYR A 66 -0.27 -2.74 -15.97
N LEU A 67 -0.42 -1.48 -15.56
CA LEU A 67 -1.09 -1.13 -14.31
C LEU A 67 -2.56 -1.55 -14.31
N HIS A 68 -3.27 -1.35 -15.43
CA HIS A 68 -4.66 -1.79 -15.57
C HIS A 68 -4.79 -3.31 -15.55
N ASP A 69 -3.91 -4.04 -16.23
CA ASP A 69 -3.95 -5.50 -16.22
C ASP A 69 -3.62 -6.08 -14.84
N PHE A 70 -2.72 -5.44 -14.10
CA PHE A 70 -2.48 -5.79 -12.70
C PHE A 70 -3.71 -5.52 -11.82
N LEU A 71 -4.41 -4.40 -12.00
CA LEU A 71 -5.66 -4.13 -11.29
C LEU A 71 -6.76 -5.16 -11.63
N LYS A 72 -6.86 -5.60 -12.89
CA LYS A 72 -7.76 -6.70 -13.27
C LYS A 72 -7.41 -8.00 -12.56
N TYR A 73 -6.11 -8.31 -12.44
CA TYR A 73 -5.65 -9.48 -11.67
C TYR A 73 -6.07 -9.38 -10.20
N LEU A 74 -5.87 -8.23 -9.55
CA LEU A 74 -6.31 -8.01 -8.17
C LEU A 74 -7.82 -8.18 -8.03
N ALA A 75 -8.61 -7.62 -8.96
CA ALA A 75 -10.07 -7.74 -8.95
C ALA A 75 -10.53 -9.20 -9.14
N LYS A 76 -9.91 -9.95 -10.06
CA LYS A 76 -10.22 -11.37 -10.30
C LYS A 76 -9.95 -12.24 -9.07
N ASN A 77 -8.92 -11.90 -8.30
CA ASN A 77 -8.51 -12.62 -7.10
C ASN A 77 -8.97 -11.93 -5.81
N ALA A 78 -9.96 -11.04 -5.89
CA ALA A 78 -10.30 -10.18 -4.76
C ALA A 78 -10.74 -10.96 -3.52
N ALA A 79 -11.46 -12.08 -3.71
CA ALA A 79 -11.94 -12.92 -2.62
C ALA A 79 -10.80 -13.56 -1.78
N SER A 80 -9.65 -13.84 -2.41
CA SER A 80 -8.49 -14.40 -1.70
C SER A 80 -7.52 -13.34 -1.20
N LEU A 81 -7.41 -12.20 -1.91
CA LEU A 81 -6.46 -11.14 -1.59
C LEU A 81 -7.00 -10.09 -0.62
N PHE A 82 -8.31 -9.90 -0.54
CA PHE A 82 -8.95 -8.86 0.28
C PHE A 82 -10.01 -9.49 1.20
N THR A 83 -9.56 -10.07 2.30
CA THR A 83 -10.44 -10.67 3.30
C THR A 83 -10.40 -9.88 4.61
N ALA A 84 -11.57 -9.76 5.24
CA ALA A 84 -11.67 -9.15 6.58
C ALA A 84 -10.95 -9.97 7.65
N SER A 85 -10.69 -11.27 7.40
CA SER A 85 -9.93 -12.13 8.32
C SER A 85 -8.48 -11.69 8.52
N ASP A 86 -7.93 -10.91 7.59
CA ASP A 86 -6.56 -10.36 7.72
C ASP A 86 -6.50 -9.18 8.70
N TYR A 87 -7.66 -8.71 9.16
CA TYR A 87 -7.80 -7.62 10.12
C TYR A 87 -8.11 -8.16 11.51
N LYS A 88 -7.57 -7.50 12.52
CA LYS A 88 -7.87 -7.75 13.92
C LYS A 88 -8.34 -6.47 14.59
N VAL A 89 -9.24 -6.60 15.56
CA VAL A 89 -9.64 -5.47 16.40
C VAL A 89 -8.42 -5.04 17.21
N ALA A 90 -8.04 -3.77 17.08
CA ALA A 90 -6.91 -3.22 17.81
C ALA A 90 -7.19 -3.19 19.32
N SER A 91 -6.16 -3.43 20.14
CA SER A 91 -6.30 -3.42 21.60
C SER A 91 -6.62 -2.02 22.14
N ALA A 92 -7.15 -1.94 23.37
CA ALA A 92 -7.38 -0.66 24.04
C ALA A 92 -6.09 0.14 24.29
N GLU A 93 -4.95 -0.54 24.42
CA GLU A 93 -3.63 0.12 24.48
C GLU A 93 -3.28 0.75 23.12
N TYR A 94 -3.47 0.00 22.02
CA TYR A 94 -3.20 0.52 20.69
C TYR A 94 -4.07 1.75 20.37
N HIS A 95 -5.36 1.70 20.72
CA HIS A 95 -6.25 2.85 20.56
C HIS A 95 -5.73 4.09 21.30
N ARG A 96 -5.19 3.93 22.51
CA ARG A 96 -4.58 5.05 23.27
C ARG A 96 -3.34 5.62 22.58
N LYS A 97 -2.53 4.79 21.91
CA LYS A 97 -1.36 5.24 21.13
C LYS A 97 -1.75 5.90 19.80
N ALA A 98 -2.90 5.56 19.24
CA ALA A 98 -3.35 6.01 17.91
C ALA A 98 -4.22 7.28 17.91
N LEU A 99 -4.70 7.70 19.09
CA LEU A 99 -5.40 8.97 19.31
C LEU A 99 -4.44 10.16 19.16
#